data_AF-A0A373Q066-F1
#
_entry.id   AF-A0A373Q066-F1
#
_cell.length_a   1.000
_cell.length_b   1.000
_cell.length_c   1.000
_cell.angle_alpha   90.00
_cell.angle_beta   90.00
_cell.angle_gamma   90.00
#
_symmetry.space_group_name_H-M   'P 1'
#
loop_
_entity.id
_entity.type
_entity.pdbx_description
1 polymer ?
#
loop_
_entity_poly.entity_id
_entity_poly.type
_entity_poly.pdbx_seq_one_letter_code
_entity_poly.pdbx_strand_id
1 'polypeptide(L)'
;MWKALIDSELFQDLENGKYEHIVLNEGDILKIKSNGKRERGHFNYTESYGRHWYDYGCGCYIDTGYDDYYAEEYLEDIKTVAAMHGEDPEVIQELYNTGYTLEELEEMIYT
;
A
#
# COMPACT_ATOMS: atom_id res chain seq x y z
N MET A 1 25.79 -12.36 -18.14
CA MET A 1 24.32 -12.36 -18.35
C MET A 1 23.88 -11.19 -19.24
N TRP A 2 24.26 -9.93 -18.96
CA TRP A 2 23.88 -8.78 -19.79
C TRP A 2 24.34 -8.83 -21.26
N LYS A 3 25.54 -9.38 -21.55
CA LYS A 3 26.05 -9.51 -22.93
C LYS A 3 25.20 -10.42 -23.85
N ALA A 4 24.45 -11.37 -23.30
CA ALA A 4 23.62 -12.29 -24.09
C ALA A 4 22.31 -11.66 -24.59
N LEU A 5 21.92 -10.52 -24.02
CA LEU A 5 20.71 -9.81 -24.41
C LEU A 5 20.97 -8.82 -25.55
N ILE A 6 22.21 -8.37 -25.75
CA ILE A 6 22.59 -7.38 -26.78
C ILE A 6 22.32 -7.92 -28.19
N ASP A 7 22.55 -9.21 -28.42
CA ASP A 7 22.30 -9.87 -29.71
C ASP A 7 20.85 -10.37 -29.87
N SER A 8 19.95 -10.06 -28.92
CA SER A 8 18.56 -10.48 -29.01
C SER A 8 17.75 -9.55 -29.92
N GLU A 9 16.72 -10.12 -30.55
CA GLU A 9 15.74 -9.37 -31.35
C GLU A 9 15.10 -8.23 -30.55
N LEU A 10 14.92 -8.42 -29.23
CA LEU A 10 14.40 -7.39 -28.32
C LEU A 10 15.29 -6.13 -28.30
N PHE A 11 16.61 -6.28 -28.24
CA PHE A 11 17.54 -5.14 -28.20
C PHE A 11 17.58 -4.43 -29.55
N GLN A 12 17.57 -5.19 -30.66
CA GLN A 12 17.48 -4.62 -31.99
C GLN A 12 16.17 -3.85 -32.18
N ASP A 13 15.05 -4.39 -31.67
CA ASP A 13 13.76 -3.72 -31.75
C ASP A 13 13.72 -2.44 -30.90
N LEU A 14 14.34 -2.45 -29.71
CA LEU A 14 14.52 -1.24 -28.89
C LEU A 14 15.37 -0.18 -29.59
N GLU A 15 16.53 -0.54 -30.15
CA GLU A 15 17.41 0.38 -30.90
C GLU A 15 16.73 0.98 -32.14
N ASN A 16 15.94 0.16 -32.83
CA ASN A 16 15.19 0.58 -34.02
C ASN A 16 13.88 1.32 -33.69
N GLY A 17 13.59 1.57 -32.41
CA GLY A 17 12.39 2.30 -32.00
C GLY A 17 11.09 1.51 -32.17
N LYS A 18 11.15 0.19 -32.29
CA LYS A 18 9.98 -0.70 -32.39
C LYS A 18 9.39 -0.98 -31.01
N TYR A 19 8.98 0.08 -30.33
CA TYR A 19 8.27 0.01 -29.08
C TYR A 19 7.09 0.99 -29.11
N GLU A 20 6.08 0.69 -28.30
CA GLU A 20 4.90 1.54 -28.16
C GLU A 20 5.01 2.34 -26.87
N HIS A 21 4.83 3.66 -26.97
CA HIS A 21 4.66 4.51 -25.81
C HIS A 21 3.26 4.33 -25.25
N ILE A 22 3.17 3.90 -23.99
CA ILE A 22 1.89 3.75 -23.29
C ILE A 22 1.78 4.87 -22.26
N VAL A 23 0.90 5.82 -22.51
CA VAL A 23 0.55 6.86 -21.54
C VAL A 23 -0.39 6.27 -20.49
N LEU A 24 -0.07 6.55 -19.23
CA LEU A 24 -0.86 6.23 -18.04
C LEU A 24 -1.13 7.54 -17.28
N ASN A 25 -2.35 7.69 -16.80
CA ASN A 25 -2.76 8.77 -15.91
C ASN A 25 -2.85 8.26 -14.47
N GLU A 26 -3.05 9.16 -13.51
CA GLU A 26 -3.35 8.79 -12.13
C GLU A 26 -4.55 7.86 -12.07
N GLY A 27 -4.43 6.79 -11.27
CA GLY A 27 -5.43 5.73 -11.17
C GLY A 27 -5.36 4.67 -12.27
N ASP A 28 -4.68 4.87 -13.41
CA ASP A 28 -4.67 3.86 -14.47
C ASP A 28 -3.93 2.57 -14.07
N ILE A 29 -4.57 1.43 -14.31
CA ILE A 29 -3.99 0.10 -14.13
C ILE A 29 -3.75 -0.52 -15.51
N LEU A 30 -2.52 -0.95 -15.79
CA LEU A 30 -2.17 -1.67 -17.02
C LEU A 30 -1.78 -3.11 -16.71
N LYS A 31 -2.51 -4.07 -17.29
CA LYS A 31 -2.20 -5.50 -17.19
C LYS A 31 -1.72 -6.03 -18.53
N ILE A 32 -0.49 -6.54 -18.57
CA ILE A 32 0.10 -7.22 -19.72
C ILE A 32 -0.05 -8.74 -19.50
N LYS A 33 -0.81 -9.41 -20.36
CA LYS A 33 -0.99 -10.86 -20.31
C LYS A 33 0.22 -11.58 -20.90
N SER A 34 0.39 -12.84 -20.54
CA SER A 34 1.45 -13.72 -21.08
C SER A 34 1.40 -13.91 -22.60
N ASN A 35 0.23 -13.68 -23.22
CA ASN A 35 0.06 -13.70 -24.68
C ASN A 35 0.25 -12.33 -25.35
N GLY A 36 0.78 -11.33 -24.62
CA GLY A 36 0.99 -9.97 -25.12
C GLY A 36 -0.27 -9.12 -25.21
N LYS A 37 -1.46 -9.64 -24.89
CA LYS A 37 -2.68 -8.82 -24.83
C LYS A 37 -2.63 -7.87 -23.63
N ARG A 38 -3.24 -6.71 -23.79
CA ARG A 38 -3.31 -5.66 -22.76
C ARG A 38 -4.74 -5.51 -22.27
N GLU A 39 -4.89 -5.34 -20.97
CA GLU A 39 -6.12 -4.91 -20.32
C GLU A 39 -5.83 -3.62 -19.55
N ARG A 40 -6.79 -2.70 -19.55
CA ARG A 40 -6.74 -1.46 -18.77
C ARG A 40 -7.83 -1.49 -17.70
N GLY A 41 -7.49 -1.04 -16.51
CA GLY A 41 -8.40 -0.73 -15.42
C GLY A 41 -8.14 0.67 -14.91
N HIS A 42 -8.93 1.11 -13.94
CA HIS A 42 -8.74 2.39 -13.28
C HIS A 42 -9.09 2.23 -11.79
N PHE A 43 -8.22 2.74 -10.93
CA PHE A 43 -8.39 2.84 -9.49
C PHE A 43 -8.82 4.27 -9.17
N ASN A 44 -9.95 4.42 -8.47
CA ASN A 44 -10.42 5.71 -8.01
C ASN A 44 -10.24 5.82 -6.49
N TYR A 45 -9.41 6.77 -6.06
CA TYR A 45 -9.09 6.99 -4.65
C TYR A 45 -10.33 7.23 -3.77
N THR A 46 -11.42 7.77 -4.33
CA THR A 46 -12.66 7.97 -3.57
C THR A 46 -13.36 6.67 -3.16
N GLU A 47 -13.02 5.54 -3.77
CA GLU A 47 -13.63 4.24 -3.46
C GLU A 47 -13.04 3.56 -2.21
N SER A 48 -11.99 4.13 -1.61
CA SER A 48 -11.29 3.57 -0.44
C SER A 48 -11.09 4.57 0.70
N TYR A 49 -12.05 5.48 0.94
CA TYR A 49 -12.00 6.35 2.11
C TYR A 49 -12.27 5.54 3.39
N GLY A 50 -11.39 5.68 4.40
CA GLY A 50 -11.57 5.09 5.74
C GLY A 50 -11.08 3.65 5.92
N ARG A 51 -10.22 3.13 5.04
CA ARG A 51 -9.56 1.83 5.19
C ARG A 51 -8.06 2.03 5.15
N HIS A 52 -7.37 1.62 6.20
CA HIS A 52 -5.92 1.57 6.21
C HIS A 52 -5.43 0.38 5.37
N TRP A 53 -4.19 0.46 4.87
CA TRP A 53 -3.63 -0.59 4.01
C TRP A 53 -3.49 -1.95 4.73
N TYR A 54 -3.44 -1.95 6.06
CA TYR A 54 -3.42 -3.15 6.91
C TYR A 54 -4.81 -3.69 7.23
N ASP A 55 -5.89 -2.96 6.94
CA ASP A 55 -7.27 -3.45 7.12
C ASP A 55 -7.67 -4.48 6.06
N TYR A 56 -6.88 -4.63 4.98
CA TYR A 56 -7.13 -5.58 3.91
C TYR A 56 -6.99 -7.03 4.40
N GLY A 57 -8.10 -7.60 4.86
CA GLY A 57 -8.20 -8.96 5.39
C GLY A 57 -8.89 -9.03 6.76
N CYS A 58 -9.05 -7.91 7.48
CA CYS A 58 -9.88 -7.88 8.68
C CYS A 58 -11.36 -7.61 8.35
N GLY A 59 -12.25 -8.39 8.96
CA GLY A 59 -13.70 -8.20 8.87
C GLY A 59 -14.25 -7.09 9.79
N CYS A 60 -13.42 -6.12 10.16
CA CYS A 60 -13.59 -5.24 11.31
C CYS A 60 -13.02 -3.84 10.94
N TYR A 61 -13.54 -2.64 11.24
CA TYR A 61 -14.84 -2.11 11.65
C TYR A 61 -15.07 -0.79 10.86
N ILE A 62 -16.33 -0.35 10.74
CA ILE A 62 -16.72 0.96 10.18
C ILE A 62 -16.80 1.97 11.33
N ASP A 63 -16.11 3.10 11.14
CA ASP A 63 -16.30 4.44 11.70
C ASP A 63 -17.36 4.58 12.81
N THR A 64 -16.89 4.77 14.05
CA THR A 64 -17.73 5.13 15.19
C THR A 64 -17.29 6.43 15.84
N GLY A 65 -17.79 7.56 15.33
CA GLY A 65 -18.34 8.62 16.19
C GLY A 65 -17.35 9.68 16.70
N TYR A 66 -17.59 10.90 16.25
CA TYR A 66 -17.02 12.16 16.73
C TYR A 66 -17.20 12.35 18.26
N ASP A 67 -16.14 12.21 19.04
CA ASP A 67 -15.79 13.14 20.14
C ASP A 67 -14.39 12.85 20.76
N ASP A 68 -13.76 11.69 20.52
CA ASP A 68 -12.37 11.34 20.94
C ASP A 68 -11.34 11.41 19.77
N TYR A 69 -11.69 12.17 18.74
CA TYR A 69 -11.13 12.13 17.38
C TYR A 69 -9.59 12.22 17.30
N TYR A 70 -8.95 13.01 18.17
CA TYR A 70 -7.49 13.20 18.10
C TYR A 70 -6.67 12.06 18.70
N ALA A 71 -7.18 11.40 19.76
CA ALA A 71 -6.47 10.30 20.41
C ALA A 71 -6.61 9.02 19.59
N GLU A 72 -7.81 8.79 19.03
CA GLU A 72 -8.07 7.65 18.16
C GLU A 72 -7.32 7.76 16.83
N GLU A 73 -7.32 8.93 16.18
CA GLU A 73 -6.53 9.16 14.95
C GLU A 73 -5.03 8.93 15.20
N TYR A 74 -4.50 9.41 16.34
CA TYR A 74 -3.10 9.20 16.69
C TYR A 74 -2.78 7.74 17.05
N LEU A 75 -3.71 7.02 17.67
CA LEU A 75 -3.58 5.57 17.89
C LEU A 75 -3.53 4.79 16.57
N GLU A 76 -4.35 5.17 15.59
CA GLU A 76 -4.31 4.57 14.25
C GLU A 76 -3.01 4.87 13.50
N ASP A 77 -2.43 6.07 13.67
CA ASP A 77 -1.10 6.38 13.15
C ASP A 77 -0.03 5.47 13.76
N ILE A 78 -0.05 5.28 15.08
CA ILE A 78 0.87 4.38 15.80
C ILE A 78 0.71 2.93 15.31
N LYS A 79 -0.52 2.44 15.17
CA LYS A 79 -0.82 1.11 14.58
C LYS A 79 -0.28 0.98 13.16
N THR A 80 -0.41 2.03 12.36
CA THR A 80 0.10 2.08 10.99
C THR A 80 1.61 1.90 10.96
N VAL A 81 2.34 2.64 11.82
CA VAL A 81 3.80 2.52 11.92
C VAL A 81 4.19 1.14 12.46
N ALA A 82 3.51 0.63 13.49
CA ALA A 82 3.74 -0.72 14.01
C ALA A 82 3.62 -1.80 12.90
N ALA A 83 2.56 -1.73 12.09
CA ALA A 83 2.36 -2.61 10.95
C ALA A 83 3.49 -2.51 9.91
N MET A 84 4.05 -1.30 9.68
CA MET A 84 5.21 -1.12 8.80
C MET A 84 6.47 -1.82 9.34
N HIS A 85 6.59 -1.94 10.66
CA HIS A 85 7.66 -2.66 11.34
C HIS A 85 7.39 -4.18 11.48
N GLY A 86 6.20 -4.64 11.06
CA GLY A 86 5.81 -6.06 11.07
C GLY A 86 5.09 -6.50 12.34
N GLU A 87 4.75 -5.58 13.24
CA GLU A 87 3.95 -5.84 14.43
C GLU A 87 2.45 -5.84 14.10
N ASP A 88 1.67 -6.66 14.80
CA ASP A 88 0.22 -6.75 14.62
C ASP A 88 -0.47 -5.54 15.28
N PRO A 89 -1.26 -4.72 14.54
CA PRO A 89 -2.02 -3.61 15.11
C PRO A 89 -2.91 -3.96 16.31
N GLU A 90 -3.39 -5.20 16.41
CA GLU A 90 -4.20 -5.66 17.54
C GLU A 90 -3.39 -5.70 18.85
N VAL A 91 -2.08 -5.96 18.78
CA VAL A 91 -1.20 -5.92 19.96
C VAL A 91 -1.09 -4.49 20.49
N ILE A 92 -0.99 -3.50 19.59
CA ILE A 92 -0.99 -2.07 19.98
C ILE A 92 -2.33 -1.68 20.61
N GLN A 93 -3.44 -2.16 20.06
CA GLN A 93 -4.78 -1.94 20.63
C GLN A 93 -4.92 -2.57 22.03
N GLU A 94 -4.42 -3.80 22.23
CA GLU A 94 -4.43 -4.46 23.53
C GLU A 94 -3.61 -3.69 24.56
N LEU A 95 -2.40 -3.23 24.19
CA LEU A 95 -1.55 -2.44 25.08
C LEU A 95 -2.24 -1.12 25.47
N TYR A 96 -2.82 -0.41 24.50
CA TYR A 96 -3.62 0.79 24.78
C TYR A 96 -4.77 0.50 25.76
N ASN A 97 -5.51 -0.59 25.53
CA ASN A 97 -6.62 -1.01 26.39
C ASN A 97 -6.16 -1.41 27.81
N THR A 98 -4.92 -1.89 27.96
CA THR A 98 -4.33 -2.19 29.29
C THR A 98 -3.83 -0.94 30.03
N GLY A 99 -3.85 0.23 29.39
CA GLY A 99 -3.58 1.52 30.01
C GLY A 99 -2.25 2.17 29.62
N TYR A 100 -1.56 1.66 28.59
CA TYR A 100 -0.38 2.33 28.03
C TYR A 100 -0.78 3.65 27.36
N THR A 101 0.04 4.69 27.54
CA THR A 101 -0.19 5.98 26.85
C THR A 101 0.26 5.92 25.40
N LEU A 102 -0.24 6.84 24.56
CA LEU A 102 0.15 6.91 23.15
C LEU A 102 1.66 7.16 23.00
N GLU A 103 2.26 7.96 23.89
CA GLU A 103 3.70 8.20 23.89
C GLU A 103 4.51 6.93 24.23
N GLU A 104 4.04 6.11 25.17
CA GLU A 104 4.72 4.85 25.53
C GLU A 104 4.67 3.85 24.36
N LEU A 105 3.54 3.78 23.66
CA LEU A 105 3.39 2.93 22.46
C LEU A 105 4.28 3.40 21.31
N GLU A 106 4.38 4.72 21.12
CA GLU A 106 5.27 5.32 20.13
C GLU A 106 6.75 4.98 20.42
N GLU A 107 7.20 5.14 21.66
CA GLU A 107 8.59 4.85 22.07
C GLU A 107 8.95 3.37 21.84
N MET A 108 7.99 2.46 22.02
CA MET A 108 8.18 1.03 21.77
C MET A 108 8.42 0.70 20.29
N ILE A 109 7.82 1.45 19.36
CA ILE A 109 7.95 1.19 17.91
C ILE A 109 9.26 1.76 17.35
N TYR A 110 9.73 2.88 17.90
CA TYR A 110 10.93 3.57 17.39
C TYR A 110 12.26 3.15 18.05
N THR A 111 12.26 2.13 18.92
CA THR A 111 13.45 1.60 19.60
C THR A 111 13.94 0.29 19.00
#